data_AF-A0A357N3D4-F1
#
_entry.id   AF-A0A357N3D4-F1
#
_cell.length_a   1.000
_cell.length_b   1.000
_cell.length_c   1.000
_cell.angle_alpha   90.00
_cell.angle_beta   90.00
_cell.angle_gamma   90.00
#
_symmetry.space_group_name_H-M   'P 1'
#
loop_
_entity.id
_entity.type
_entity.pdbx_description
1 polymer ?
#
loop_
_entity_poly.entity_id
_entity_poly.type
_entity_poly.pdbx_seq_one_letter_code
_entity_poly.pdbx_strand_id
1 'polypeptide(L)'
;MSSTALCLSVALQLPVTTDPLTLDPDSLAALQQALQAFGEFQQLYSAPVDAYDPDAGVIDAAVEMSAGCVHEGPPVIILDDDAEPAPRRYLVLEAPWHELPTGALLLVAGSKASAIPTQGSNLELAQAEGMLTFVDLLSKGPEAWDHPDTFSAVTDTDTSASFVTSLLDQLRASTPGSPVADTMLPLWKGRCPDALLALWQRDGLARYHDDRLALVDPARYDAVLASLLAGAPIWGKDDFHVYAISTFGQLLICGERTGVELTLEPHEGYLCAPAVLTRTASSIERNRRLHDFLLTLDDFELDVLGEDGEPMCWRARELLGPLGKGEVYTSTEPVSGQGWRLGSLVKRQALDVLAELAQRR
;
A
#
# COMPACT_ATOMS: atom_id res chain seq x y z
N MET A 1 7.29 20.36 7.80
CA MET A 1 8.63 20.77 7.34
C MET A 1 8.73 20.31 5.90
N SER A 2 9.18 21.18 4.99
CA SER A 2 9.22 20.92 3.55
C SER A 2 9.99 19.63 3.27
N SER A 3 9.30 18.61 2.74
CA SER A 3 9.94 17.40 2.22
C SER A 3 11.02 17.84 1.25
N THR A 4 12.28 17.60 1.61
CA THR A 4 13.42 17.88 0.73
C THR A 4 13.30 16.93 -0.44
N ALA A 5 12.79 17.42 -1.56
CA ALA A 5 12.78 16.68 -2.82
C ALA A 5 14.16 16.07 -3.06
N LEU A 6 14.20 14.77 -3.35
CA LEU A 6 15.43 14.04 -3.68
C LEU A 6 16.06 14.72 -4.89
N CYS A 7 17.18 15.42 -4.68
CA CYS A 7 17.90 16.09 -5.75
C CYS A 7 18.97 15.16 -6.33
N LEU A 8 18.70 14.64 -7.52
CA LEU A 8 19.50 13.67 -8.24
C LEU A 8 20.59 14.35 -9.06
N SER A 9 21.86 13.99 -8.81
CA SER A 9 23.01 14.39 -9.63
C SER A 9 23.18 13.43 -10.81
N VAL A 10 22.36 13.60 -11.84
CA VAL A 10 22.33 12.70 -13.01
C VAL A 10 22.65 13.45 -14.30
N ALA A 11 23.57 12.94 -15.10
CA ALA A 11 23.93 13.51 -16.40
C ALA A 11 23.16 12.84 -17.54
N LEU A 12 22.54 13.64 -18.43
CA LEU A 12 21.91 13.12 -19.64
C LEU A 12 22.95 12.55 -20.61
N GLN A 13 22.69 11.34 -21.12
CA GLN A 13 23.56 10.69 -22.11
C GLN A 13 22.99 10.91 -23.52
N LEU A 14 23.73 11.67 -24.35
CA LEU A 14 23.41 11.98 -25.76
C LEU A 14 23.98 10.92 -26.74
N PRO A 15 23.40 10.74 -27.95
CA PRO A 15 22.39 11.59 -28.57
C PRO A 15 20.96 11.27 -28.13
N VAL A 16 20.17 12.34 -27.92
CA VAL A 16 18.75 12.31 -27.57
C VAL A 16 18.03 11.57 -28.70
N THR A 17 17.31 10.52 -28.33
CA THR A 17 16.47 9.75 -29.25
C THR A 17 15.44 10.68 -29.88
N THR A 18 15.19 10.57 -31.18
CA THR A 18 14.26 11.46 -31.91
C THR A 18 12.80 11.32 -31.48
N ASP A 19 12.46 10.25 -30.76
CA ASP A 19 11.11 9.98 -30.26
C ASP A 19 11.19 9.24 -28.90
N PRO A 20 11.28 9.96 -27.78
CA PRO A 20 11.34 9.35 -26.44
C PRO A 20 9.96 8.88 -25.98
N LEU A 21 9.92 7.81 -25.19
CA LEU A 21 8.72 7.35 -24.50
C LEU A 21 8.22 8.48 -23.61
N THR A 22 6.98 8.89 -23.84
CA THR A 22 6.34 10.00 -23.16
C THR A 22 5.01 9.57 -22.62
N LEU A 23 4.73 9.96 -21.38
CA LEU A 23 3.39 9.85 -20.82
C LEU A 23 2.48 10.88 -21.48
N ASP A 24 1.25 10.45 -21.78
CA ASP A 24 0.23 11.37 -22.21
C ASP A 24 -0.12 12.36 -21.08
N PRO A 25 -0.67 13.54 -21.41
CA PRO A 25 -0.95 14.57 -20.43
C PRO A 25 -1.92 14.15 -19.31
N ASP A 26 -2.86 13.25 -19.58
CA ASP A 26 -3.85 12.81 -18.59
C ASP A 26 -3.20 11.85 -17.59
N SER A 27 -2.38 10.91 -18.07
CA SER A 27 -1.55 10.02 -17.24
C SER A 27 -0.56 10.79 -16.38
N LEU A 28 0.12 11.80 -16.94
CA LEU A 28 1.02 12.67 -16.17
C LEU A 28 0.26 13.44 -15.09
N ALA A 29 -0.92 13.98 -15.41
CA ALA A 29 -1.75 14.67 -14.45
C ALA A 29 -2.23 13.74 -13.33
N ALA A 30 -2.57 12.49 -13.64
CA ALA A 30 -2.94 11.48 -12.65
C ALA A 30 -1.79 11.17 -11.68
N LEU A 31 -0.56 11.02 -12.21
CA LEU A 31 0.64 10.83 -11.39
C LEU A 31 0.91 12.04 -10.48
N GLN A 32 0.84 13.25 -11.01
CA GLN A 32 1.02 14.48 -10.25
C GLN A 32 -0.03 14.64 -9.15
N GLN A 33 -1.29 14.36 -9.47
CA GLN A 33 -2.38 14.39 -8.49
C GLN A 33 -2.18 13.33 -7.41
N ALA A 34 -1.73 12.13 -7.76
CA ALA A 34 -1.45 11.07 -6.81
C ALA A 34 -0.31 11.47 -5.86
N LEU A 35 0.82 11.95 -6.37
CA LEU A 35 1.92 12.44 -5.53
C LEU A 35 1.51 13.63 -4.65
N GLN A 36 0.72 14.56 -5.19
CA GLN A 36 0.20 15.67 -4.39
C GLN A 36 -0.77 15.20 -3.30
N ALA A 37 -1.53 14.13 -3.58
CA ALA A 37 -2.52 13.58 -2.67
C ALA A 37 -1.93 12.65 -1.59
N PHE A 38 -0.85 11.94 -1.88
CA PHE A 38 -0.30 10.85 -1.06
C PHE A 38 1.16 11.08 -0.59
N GLY A 39 1.90 12.00 -1.21
CA GLY A 39 3.34 12.15 -0.94
C GLY A 39 4.14 11.09 -1.69
N GLU A 40 5.17 10.54 -1.05
CA GLU A 40 5.85 9.33 -1.54
C GLU A 40 4.96 8.11 -1.21
N PHE A 41 4.70 7.25 -2.19
CA PHE A 41 3.84 6.08 -2.04
C PHE A 41 4.28 4.97 -2.99
N GLN A 42 3.90 3.73 -2.73
CA GLN A 42 4.22 2.59 -3.61
C GLN A 42 2.92 1.94 -4.08
N GLN A 43 2.92 1.50 -5.34
CA GLN A 43 1.75 0.97 -6.04
C GLN A 43 2.09 -0.40 -6.64
N LEU A 44 1.30 -1.41 -6.26
CA LEU A 44 1.42 -2.76 -6.83
C LEU A 44 0.89 -2.78 -8.27
N TYR A 45 1.56 -3.57 -9.11
CA TYR A 45 1.14 -3.87 -10.47
C TYR A 45 1.60 -5.27 -10.89
N SER A 46 0.87 -5.85 -11.83
CA SER A 46 1.29 -7.08 -12.49
C SER A 46 2.38 -6.74 -13.50
N ALA A 47 3.63 -7.07 -13.19
CA ALA A 47 4.70 -6.92 -14.18
C ALA A 47 4.47 -7.87 -15.36
N PRO A 48 4.71 -7.43 -16.60
CA PRO A 48 4.65 -8.33 -17.74
C PRO A 48 5.71 -9.42 -17.55
N VAL A 49 5.34 -10.63 -17.95
CA VAL A 49 6.15 -11.84 -17.85
C VAL A 49 7.57 -11.61 -18.40
N ASP A 50 8.56 -12.27 -17.81
CA ASP A 50 9.94 -12.31 -18.32
C ASP A 50 9.91 -12.44 -19.86
N ALA A 51 10.48 -11.47 -20.56
CA ALA A 51 10.53 -11.43 -22.02
C ALA A 51 11.24 -12.65 -22.64
N TYR A 52 11.96 -13.43 -21.83
CA TYR A 52 12.66 -14.66 -22.19
C TYR A 52 12.02 -15.94 -21.63
N ASP A 53 11.07 -15.84 -20.68
CA ASP A 53 10.34 -16.98 -20.12
C ASP A 53 8.86 -16.65 -19.90
N PRO A 54 8.04 -16.61 -20.97
CA PRO A 54 6.61 -16.34 -20.90
C PRO A 54 5.81 -17.39 -20.09
N ASP A 55 6.42 -18.51 -19.70
CA ASP A 55 5.81 -19.57 -18.91
C ASP A 55 6.09 -19.41 -17.39
N ALA A 56 6.91 -18.43 -16.99
CA ALA A 56 7.29 -18.18 -15.58
C ALA A 56 6.16 -17.63 -14.70
N GLY A 57 5.04 -17.20 -15.30
CA GLY A 57 3.91 -16.59 -14.59
C GLY A 57 4.06 -15.08 -14.38
N VAL A 58 3.00 -14.44 -13.89
CA VAL A 58 3.02 -13.02 -13.49
C VAL A 58 3.66 -12.94 -12.11
N ILE A 59 4.63 -12.04 -11.94
CA ILE A 59 5.19 -11.72 -10.63
C ILE A 59 4.51 -10.46 -10.09
N ASP A 60 4.21 -10.46 -8.79
CA ASP A 60 3.76 -9.26 -8.09
C ASP A 60 4.95 -8.30 -7.96
N ALA A 61 4.87 -7.16 -8.64
CA ALA A 61 5.88 -6.11 -8.60
C ALA A 61 5.28 -4.83 -8.03
N ALA A 62 6.15 -3.97 -7.52
CA ALA A 62 5.75 -2.71 -6.93
C ALA A 62 6.56 -1.57 -7.54
N VAL A 63 5.88 -0.43 -7.75
CA VAL A 63 6.55 0.82 -8.12
C VAL A 63 6.47 1.77 -6.94
N GLU A 64 7.62 2.13 -6.36
CA GLU A 64 7.71 3.25 -5.44
C GLU A 64 7.75 4.57 -6.22
N MET A 65 6.95 5.52 -5.79
CA MET A 65 6.77 6.82 -6.42
C MET A 65 7.19 7.92 -5.46
N SER A 66 8.06 8.81 -5.91
CA SER A 66 8.50 9.96 -5.14
C SER A 66 8.69 11.22 -5.98
N ALA A 67 8.65 12.37 -5.32
CA ALA A 67 8.91 13.65 -5.95
C ALA A 67 10.40 13.99 -5.87
N GLY A 68 11.00 14.36 -7.00
CA GLY A 68 12.43 14.65 -7.11
C GLY A 68 12.73 15.91 -7.90
N CYS A 69 14.01 16.29 -7.87
CA CYS A 69 14.59 17.31 -8.72
C CYS A 69 15.84 16.75 -9.39
N VAL A 70 16.11 17.12 -10.65
CA VAL A 70 17.47 16.97 -11.17
C VAL A 70 18.30 18.14 -10.66
N HIS A 71 19.53 17.88 -10.22
CA HIS A 71 20.45 18.93 -9.79
C HIS A 71 20.70 19.91 -10.94
N GLU A 72 20.39 21.20 -10.74
CA GLU A 72 20.39 22.25 -11.78
C GLU A 72 19.43 21.96 -12.97
N GLY A 73 18.39 21.15 -12.74
CA GLY A 73 17.42 20.71 -13.74
C GLY A 73 15.95 20.82 -13.29
N PRO A 74 15.01 20.23 -14.05
CA PRO A 74 13.58 20.34 -13.78
C PRO A 74 13.16 19.50 -12.56
N PRO A 75 11.95 19.76 -12.03
CA PRO A 75 11.25 18.80 -11.19
C PRO A 75 10.93 17.53 -11.99
N VAL A 76 10.99 16.39 -11.29
CA VAL A 76 10.75 15.06 -11.87
C VAL A 76 9.95 14.20 -10.89
N ILE A 77 9.20 13.26 -11.45
CA ILE A 77 8.62 12.15 -10.68
C ILE A 77 9.58 10.97 -10.79
N ILE A 78 9.99 10.43 -9.65
CA ILE A 78 10.84 9.24 -9.57
C ILE A 78 9.92 8.03 -9.44
N LEU A 79 10.14 7.03 -10.28
CA LEU A 79 9.47 5.72 -10.23
C LEU A 79 10.56 4.67 -10.02
N ASP A 80 10.59 4.04 -8.86
CA ASP A 80 11.48 2.93 -8.54
C ASP A 80 10.70 1.63 -8.72
N ASP A 81 11.05 0.89 -9.77
CA ASP A 81 10.53 -0.43 -10.10
C ASP A 81 11.35 -1.49 -9.35
N ASP A 82 10.72 -2.16 -8.39
CA ASP A 82 11.34 -3.19 -7.56
C ASP A 82 11.25 -4.61 -8.18
N ALA A 83 10.92 -4.73 -9.48
CA ALA A 83 10.88 -6.03 -10.14
C ALA A 83 12.23 -6.76 -10.11
N GLU A 84 12.22 -7.96 -9.53
CA GLU A 84 13.36 -8.89 -9.57
C GLU A 84 13.61 -9.40 -11.01
N PRO A 85 14.88 -9.61 -11.43
CA PRO A 85 16.09 -9.68 -10.59
C PRO A 85 16.88 -8.36 -10.46
N ALA A 86 16.35 -7.22 -10.94
CA ALA A 86 17.13 -5.99 -10.99
C ALA A 86 16.22 -4.74 -10.84
N PRO A 87 16.24 -4.07 -9.67
CA PRO A 87 15.45 -2.87 -9.45
C PRO A 87 15.95 -1.73 -10.34
N ARG A 88 15.02 -0.87 -10.78
CA ARG A 88 15.28 0.19 -11.75
C ARG A 88 14.64 1.49 -11.35
N ARG A 89 15.36 2.57 -11.60
CA ARG A 89 14.87 3.92 -11.37
C ARG A 89 14.52 4.59 -12.69
N TYR A 90 13.29 5.04 -12.81
CA TYR A 90 12.80 5.86 -13.91
C TYR A 90 12.51 7.29 -13.43
N LEU A 91 12.71 8.27 -14.31
CA LEU A 91 12.34 9.66 -14.07
C LEU A 91 11.33 10.09 -15.13
N VAL A 92 10.20 10.64 -14.69
CA VAL A 92 9.24 11.33 -15.55
C VAL A 92 9.51 12.82 -15.45
N LEU A 93 9.74 13.48 -16.58
CA LEU A 93 9.94 14.93 -16.60
C LEU A 93 8.62 15.69 -16.38
N GLU A 94 8.55 16.54 -15.37
CA GLU A 94 7.39 17.42 -15.16
C GLU A 94 7.46 18.72 -15.96
N ALA A 95 8.64 19.07 -16.46
CA ALA A 95 8.87 20.20 -17.33
C ALA A 95 9.85 19.83 -18.46
N PRO A 96 9.82 20.52 -19.61
CA PRO A 96 10.75 20.24 -20.70
C PRO A 96 12.20 20.41 -20.25
N TRP A 97 13.08 19.50 -20.69
CA TRP A 97 14.50 19.55 -20.33
C TRP A 97 15.38 19.19 -21.51
N HIS A 98 16.22 20.15 -21.91
CA HIS A 98 16.96 20.12 -23.18
C HIS A 98 16.03 19.90 -24.38
N GLU A 99 16.19 18.80 -25.11
CA GLU A 99 15.38 18.45 -26.29
C GLU A 99 14.22 17.51 -25.93
N LEU A 100 14.04 17.16 -24.66
CA LEU A 100 13.00 16.24 -24.21
C LEU A 100 11.73 16.99 -23.80
N PRO A 101 10.55 16.52 -24.24
CA PRO A 101 9.27 17.11 -23.85
C PRO A 101 8.89 16.77 -22.39
N THR A 102 7.93 17.50 -21.85
CA THR A 102 7.23 17.13 -20.62
C THR A 102 6.62 15.72 -20.76
N GLY A 103 6.67 14.94 -19.69
CA GLY A 103 6.20 13.56 -19.66
C GLY A 103 7.22 12.54 -20.18
N ALA A 104 8.38 12.96 -20.68
CA ALA A 104 9.41 12.02 -21.15
C ALA A 104 9.94 11.15 -20.00
N LEU A 105 10.02 9.85 -20.27
CA LEU A 105 10.52 8.84 -19.34
C LEU A 105 12.01 8.59 -19.58
N LEU A 106 12.79 8.68 -18.51
CA LEU A 106 14.23 8.45 -18.50
C LEU A 106 14.56 7.25 -17.62
N LEU A 107 15.37 6.31 -18.12
CA LEU A 107 15.94 5.25 -17.31
C LEU A 107 17.26 5.74 -16.68
N VAL A 108 17.42 5.54 -15.37
CA VAL A 108 18.63 5.90 -14.64
C VAL A 108 19.54 4.68 -14.49
N ALA A 109 20.78 4.81 -14.93
CA ALA A 109 21.84 3.83 -14.75
C ALA A 109 23.05 4.50 -14.08
N GLY A 110 23.22 4.29 -12.77
CA GLY A 110 24.25 4.94 -11.97
C GLY A 110 24.06 6.45 -11.92
N SER A 111 25.03 7.23 -12.42
CA SER A 111 24.97 8.70 -12.45
C SER A 111 24.49 9.26 -13.80
N LYS A 112 23.85 8.43 -14.64
CA LYS A 112 23.42 8.82 -15.99
C LYS A 112 21.96 8.49 -16.22
N ALA A 113 21.29 9.33 -17.01
CA ALA A 113 19.93 9.11 -17.48
C ALA A 113 19.91 9.04 -19.01
N SER A 114 19.19 8.06 -19.54
CA SER A 114 18.94 7.89 -20.97
C SER A 114 17.45 7.87 -21.25
N ALA A 115 17.04 8.55 -22.31
CA ALA A 115 15.67 8.47 -22.80
C ALA A 115 15.39 7.09 -23.40
N ILE A 116 14.22 6.55 -23.10
CA ILE A 116 13.79 5.26 -23.64
C ILE A 116 13.16 5.53 -25.01
N PRO A 117 13.68 4.97 -26.12
CA PRO A 117 13.10 5.20 -27.44
C PRO A 117 11.76 4.47 -27.60
N THR A 118 10.78 5.10 -28.26
CA THR A 118 9.50 4.45 -28.66
C THR A 118 9.65 3.49 -29.83
N GLN A 119 10.74 3.61 -30.59
CA GLN A 119 10.99 2.85 -31.82
C GLN A 119 12.00 1.72 -31.58
N GLY A 120 11.57 0.49 -31.88
CA GLY A 120 12.38 -0.73 -31.82
C GLY A 120 12.03 -1.64 -30.65
N SER A 121 12.17 -2.96 -30.84
CA SER A 121 12.01 -3.93 -29.76
C SER A 121 13.20 -3.82 -28.80
N ASN A 122 13.08 -2.95 -27.80
CA ASN A 122 14.03 -2.82 -26.69
C ASN A 122 13.38 -3.38 -25.41
N LEU A 123 14.11 -4.21 -24.68
CA LEU A 123 13.70 -4.77 -23.39
C LEU A 123 13.29 -3.66 -22.40
N GLU A 124 14.00 -2.53 -22.42
CA GLU A 124 13.73 -1.37 -21.56
C GLU A 124 12.37 -0.74 -21.83
N LEU A 125 11.92 -0.72 -23.09
CA LEU A 125 10.62 -0.19 -23.49
C LEU A 125 9.49 -1.10 -22.99
N ALA A 126 9.60 -2.40 -23.22
CA ALA A 126 8.59 -3.36 -22.77
C ALA A 126 8.43 -3.38 -21.24
N GLN A 127 9.54 -3.23 -20.50
CA GLN A 127 9.52 -3.16 -19.04
C GLN A 127 8.93 -1.82 -18.56
N ALA A 128 9.30 -0.70 -19.18
CA ALA A 128 8.72 0.59 -18.85
C ALA A 128 7.20 0.63 -19.13
N GLU A 129 6.74 0.09 -20.26
CA GLU A 129 5.32 -0.01 -20.58
C GLU A 129 4.57 -0.92 -19.60
N GLY A 130 5.20 -2.04 -19.22
CA GLY A 130 4.70 -2.93 -18.18
C GLY A 130 4.54 -2.25 -16.82
N MET A 131 5.60 -1.58 -16.37
CA MET A 131 5.58 -0.74 -15.18
C MET A 131 4.45 0.28 -15.25
N LEU A 132 4.34 1.05 -16.35
CA LEU A 132 3.33 2.10 -16.50
C LEU A 132 1.87 1.60 -16.54
N THR A 133 1.60 0.29 -16.56
CA THR A 133 0.23 -0.23 -16.43
C THR A 133 -0.44 0.17 -15.12
N PHE A 134 0.32 0.45 -14.05
CA PHE A 134 -0.26 0.98 -12.81
C PHE A 134 -0.91 2.36 -13.02
N VAL A 135 -0.47 3.13 -14.01
CA VAL A 135 -1.03 4.46 -14.29
C VAL A 135 -2.48 4.36 -14.73
N ASP A 136 -2.86 3.30 -15.45
CA ASP A 136 -4.27 3.04 -15.78
C ASP A 136 -5.12 2.81 -14.52
N LEU A 137 -4.54 2.23 -13.46
CA LEU A 137 -5.21 2.08 -12.16
C LEU A 137 -5.40 3.43 -11.45
N LEU A 138 -4.49 4.38 -11.69
CA LEU A 138 -4.60 5.75 -11.19
C LEU A 138 -5.59 6.59 -12.02
N SER A 139 -5.61 6.40 -13.34
CA SER A 139 -6.36 7.21 -14.31
C SER A 139 -7.82 6.79 -14.50
N LYS A 140 -8.17 5.51 -14.26
CA LYS A 140 -9.56 5.03 -14.40
C LYS A 140 -10.47 5.58 -13.29
N GLY A 141 -11.07 6.74 -13.57
CA GLY A 141 -12.27 7.24 -12.91
C GLY A 141 -13.50 6.32 -13.09
N PRO A 142 -14.64 6.64 -12.44
CA PRO A 142 -15.73 5.68 -12.12
C PRO A 142 -16.48 5.04 -13.30
N GLU A 143 -16.27 5.45 -14.55
CA GLU A 143 -17.14 5.07 -15.67
C GLU A 143 -16.69 3.84 -16.45
N ALA A 144 -15.53 3.24 -16.14
CA ALA A 144 -15.05 2.04 -16.83
C ALA A 144 -15.46 0.70 -16.17
N TRP A 145 -16.24 0.76 -15.08
CA TRP A 145 -16.80 -0.42 -14.40
C TRP A 145 -18.34 -0.52 -14.51
N ASP A 146 -18.97 0.29 -15.37
CA ASP A 146 -20.32 0.08 -15.89
C ASP A 146 -20.19 -0.41 -17.35
N HIS A 147 -20.63 -1.57 -17.86
CA HIS A 147 -21.47 -2.70 -17.46
C HIS A 147 -21.05 -3.93 -18.35
N PRO A 148 -21.43 -5.18 -18.02
CA PRO A 148 -22.75 -5.68 -18.41
C PRO A 148 -23.42 -6.31 -17.18
N ASP A 149 -24.68 -6.09 -16.82
CA ASP A 149 -25.79 -5.35 -17.38
C ASP A 149 -26.65 -4.91 -16.18
N THR A 150 -27.27 -3.74 -16.31
CA THR A 150 -28.50 -3.32 -15.63
C THR A 150 -28.56 -3.49 -14.10
N PHE A 151 -28.37 -2.42 -13.33
CA PHE A 151 -29.32 -2.18 -12.23
C PHE A 151 -29.60 -0.68 -12.05
N SER A 152 -30.85 -0.36 -12.37
CA SER A 152 -31.56 0.84 -11.96
C SER A 152 -31.45 1.01 -10.45
N ALA A 153 -31.63 2.25 -9.97
CA ALA A 153 -31.68 2.59 -8.56
C ALA A 153 -32.71 1.73 -7.81
N VAL A 154 -32.26 0.59 -7.28
CA VAL A 154 -32.97 -0.21 -6.29
C VAL A 154 -32.23 0.02 -4.98
N THR A 155 -33.00 0.40 -3.97
CA THR A 155 -32.56 0.42 -2.57
C THR A 155 -32.26 -1.02 -2.12
N ASP A 156 -31.11 -1.58 -2.50
CA ASP A 156 -30.78 -2.97 -2.18
C ASP A 156 -29.91 -3.05 -0.92
N THR A 157 -30.59 -3.10 0.21
CA THR A 157 -30.08 -3.67 1.47
C THR A 157 -29.59 -5.11 1.31
N ASP A 158 -30.02 -5.84 0.26
CA ASP A 158 -29.67 -7.24 0.01
C ASP A 158 -28.21 -7.46 -0.44
N THR A 159 -27.61 -6.52 -1.18
CA THR A 159 -26.23 -6.69 -1.71
C THR A 159 -25.16 -6.46 -0.64
N SER A 160 -25.42 -5.62 0.36
CA SER A 160 -24.49 -5.49 1.50
C SER A 160 -24.47 -6.77 2.35
N ALA A 161 -25.65 -7.38 2.53
CA ALA A 161 -25.80 -8.58 3.34
C ALA A 161 -25.09 -9.78 2.71
N SER A 162 -24.98 -9.84 1.38
CA SER A 162 -24.23 -10.90 0.70
C SER A 162 -22.73 -10.82 0.98
N PHE A 163 -22.12 -9.64 0.97
CA PHE A 163 -20.69 -9.49 1.32
C PHE A 163 -20.42 -9.83 2.78
N VAL A 164 -21.28 -9.39 3.70
CA VAL A 164 -21.17 -9.74 5.12
C VAL A 164 -21.24 -11.26 5.31
N THR A 165 -22.25 -11.90 4.73
CA THR A 165 -22.45 -13.36 4.86
C THR A 165 -21.28 -14.12 4.24
N SER A 166 -20.86 -13.73 3.03
CA SER A 166 -19.71 -14.31 2.34
C SER A 166 -18.42 -14.22 3.17
N LEU A 167 -18.13 -13.04 3.74
CA LEU A 167 -16.97 -12.85 4.61
C LEU A 167 -17.04 -13.75 5.83
N LEU A 168 -18.21 -13.81 6.48
CA LEU A 168 -18.42 -14.68 7.63
C LEU A 168 -18.39 -16.17 7.28
N ASP A 169 -18.60 -16.57 6.04
CA ASP A 169 -18.55 -17.98 5.65
C ASP A 169 -17.14 -18.41 5.28
N GLN A 170 -16.35 -17.52 4.68
CA GLN A 170 -15.02 -17.82 4.17
C GLN A 170 -13.93 -17.54 5.21
N LEU A 171 -13.98 -16.38 5.89
CA LEU A 171 -12.97 -15.99 6.85
C LEU A 171 -13.24 -16.65 8.21
N ARG A 172 -12.31 -17.47 8.69
CA ARG A 172 -12.40 -18.20 9.98
C ARG A 172 -11.31 -17.73 10.93
N ALA A 173 -11.68 -17.50 12.19
CA ALA A 173 -10.70 -17.18 13.23
C ALA A 173 -9.78 -18.38 13.49
N SER A 174 -8.47 -18.12 13.48
CA SER A 174 -7.44 -19.06 13.93
C SER A 174 -7.50 -19.20 15.45
N THR A 175 -7.59 -18.07 16.15
CA THR A 175 -7.77 -18.00 17.60
C THR A 175 -8.92 -17.06 17.93
N PRO A 176 -10.01 -17.56 18.56
CA PRO A 176 -11.11 -16.72 19.00
C PRO A 176 -10.66 -15.63 19.98
N GLY A 177 -11.29 -14.45 19.86
CA GLY A 177 -10.98 -13.29 20.66
C GLY A 177 -11.69 -13.25 21.99
N SER A 178 -11.38 -12.21 22.77
CA SER A 178 -12.28 -11.81 23.85
C SER A 178 -13.60 -11.31 23.23
N PRO A 179 -14.78 -11.73 23.73
CA PRO A 179 -16.05 -11.15 23.31
C PRO A 179 -16.04 -9.63 23.44
N VAL A 180 -16.59 -8.95 22.44
CA VAL A 180 -16.75 -7.49 22.50
C VAL A 180 -17.83 -7.10 23.49
N ALA A 181 -17.64 -5.99 24.19
CA ALA A 181 -18.65 -5.47 25.11
C ALA A 181 -19.89 -5.01 24.32
N ASP A 182 -21.08 -5.14 24.93
CA ASP A 182 -22.35 -4.72 24.30
C ASP A 182 -22.37 -3.24 23.89
N THR A 183 -21.53 -2.41 24.52
CA THR A 183 -21.38 -0.98 24.21
C THR A 183 -20.50 -0.71 23.00
N MET A 184 -19.67 -1.66 22.58
CA MET A 184 -18.69 -1.48 21.50
C MET A 184 -19.34 -1.51 20.11
N LEU A 185 -20.24 -2.47 19.84
CA LEU A 185 -20.90 -2.58 18.55
C LEU A 185 -21.76 -1.34 18.20
N PRO A 186 -22.57 -0.77 19.11
CA PRO A 186 -23.30 0.46 18.85
C PRO A 186 -22.40 1.68 18.66
N LEU A 187 -21.26 1.74 19.37
CA LEU A 187 -20.29 2.84 19.25
C LEU A 187 -19.67 2.90 17.85
N TRP A 188 -19.38 1.74 17.27
CA TRP A 188 -18.72 1.64 15.96
C TRP A 188 -19.69 1.49 14.78
N LYS A 189 -21.00 1.43 15.04
CA LYS A 189 -22.02 1.37 14.01
C LYS A 189 -22.00 2.63 13.13
N GLY A 190 -21.88 2.43 11.81
CA GLY A 190 -21.75 3.51 10.83
C GLY A 190 -20.33 4.09 10.69
N ARG A 191 -19.50 3.96 11.74
CA ARG A 191 -18.09 4.37 11.74
C ARG A 191 -17.20 3.31 11.10
N CYS A 192 -17.46 2.04 11.39
CA CYS A 192 -16.83 0.89 10.73
C CYS A 192 -17.79 0.20 9.75
N PRO A 193 -17.29 -0.56 8.76
CA PRO A 193 -18.16 -1.40 7.93
C PRO A 193 -18.92 -2.43 8.76
N ASP A 194 -20.17 -2.70 8.42
CA ASP A 194 -21.02 -3.68 9.11
C ASP A 194 -20.42 -5.09 9.08
N ALA A 195 -19.67 -5.43 8.03
CA ALA A 195 -18.95 -6.70 7.91
C ALA A 195 -17.89 -6.89 9.02
N LEU A 196 -17.18 -5.81 9.40
CA LEU A 196 -16.23 -5.84 10.52
C LEU A 196 -16.96 -6.03 11.86
N LEU A 197 -18.07 -5.31 12.05
CA LEU A 197 -18.89 -5.43 13.26
C LEU A 197 -19.45 -6.85 13.41
N ALA A 198 -19.80 -7.49 12.30
CA ALA A 198 -20.27 -8.86 12.29
C ALA A 198 -19.16 -9.86 12.67
N LEU A 199 -17.92 -9.65 12.23
CA LEU A 199 -16.76 -10.44 12.68
C LEU A 199 -16.51 -10.28 14.18
N TRP A 200 -16.56 -9.05 14.70
CA TRP A 200 -16.43 -8.78 16.14
C TRP A 200 -17.55 -9.44 16.96
N GLN A 201 -18.77 -9.45 16.44
CA GLN A 201 -19.88 -10.13 17.10
C GLN A 201 -19.73 -11.65 17.08
N ARG A 202 -19.21 -12.23 15.99
CA ARG A 202 -19.05 -13.67 15.82
C ARG A 202 -17.89 -14.21 16.66
N ASP A 203 -16.72 -13.59 16.56
CA ASP A 203 -15.46 -14.16 17.08
C ASP A 203 -14.82 -13.30 18.18
N GLY A 204 -15.36 -12.12 18.47
CA GLY A 204 -14.71 -11.14 19.33
C GLY A 204 -13.52 -10.45 18.64
N LEU A 205 -12.60 -9.92 19.45
CA LEU A 205 -11.32 -9.39 18.97
C LEU A 205 -10.33 -10.53 18.67
N ALA A 206 -10.68 -11.32 17.66
CA ALA A 206 -10.02 -12.57 17.30
C ALA A 206 -8.77 -12.37 16.46
N ARG A 207 -8.03 -13.47 16.28
CA ARG A 207 -6.93 -13.56 15.33
C ARG A 207 -7.32 -14.43 14.13
N TYR A 208 -6.84 -14.03 12.96
CA TYR A 208 -7.06 -14.65 11.65
C TYR A 208 -5.70 -14.91 10.98
N HIS A 209 -5.73 -15.61 9.84
CA HIS A 209 -4.53 -15.87 9.02
C HIS A 209 -3.40 -16.50 9.84
N ASP A 210 -3.66 -17.65 10.46
CA ASP A 210 -2.72 -18.36 11.34
C ASP A 210 -2.10 -17.52 12.47
N ASP A 211 -2.95 -16.69 13.07
CA ASP A 211 -2.65 -15.72 14.12
C ASP A 211 -1.85 -14.49 13.69
N ARG A 212 -1.60 -14.31 12.38
CA ARG A 212 -0.86 -13.18 11.80
C ARG A 212 -1.62 -11.87 11.87
N LEU A 213 -2.95 -11.90 11.85
CA LEU A 213 -3.77 -10.69 11.90
C LEU A 213 -4.67 -10.69 13.13
N ALA A 214 -4.53 -9.71 14.00
CA ALA A 214 -5.38 -9.55 15.19
C ALA A 214 -6.36 -8.39 15.01
N LEU A 215 -7.66 -8.65 15.19
CA LEU A 215 -8.65 -7.57 15.30
C LEU A 215 -8.48 -6.83 16.63
N VAL A 216 -8.66 -5.51 16.60
CA VAL A 216 -8.45 -4.65 17.77
C VAL A 216 -9.65 -3.74 18.04
N ASP A 217 -9.72 -3.21 19.26
CA ASP A 217 -10.63 -2.12 19.59
C ASP A 217 -10.01 -0.81 19.10
N PRO A 218 -10.60 -0.13 18.09
CA PRO A 218 -9.97 1.03 17.50
C PRO A 218 -9.79 2.18 18.50
N ALA A 219 -10.66 2.30 19.51
CA ALA A 219 -10.59 3.35 20.52
C ALA A 219 -9.26 3.33 21.30
N ARG A 220 -8.62 2.16 21.41
CA ARG A 220 -7.32 2.02 22.09
C ARG A 220 -6.16 2.59 21.28
N TYR A 221 -6.32 2.72 19.96
CA TYR A 221 -5.26 3.08 19.03
C TYR A 221 -5.43 4.49 18.44
N ASP A 222 -6.60 5.14 18.60
CA ASP A 222 -6.87 6.48 18.05
C ASP A 222 -5.76 7.50 18.37
N ALA A 223 -5.27 7.55 19.61
CA ALA A 223 -4.24 8.51 20.01
C ALA A 223 -2.87 8.28 19.33
N VAL A 224 -2.46 7.01 19.19
CA VAL A 224 -1.18 6.67 18.57
C VAL A 224 -1.28 6.77 17.05
N LEU A 225 -2.39 6.35 16.46
CA LEU A 225 -2.66 6.52 15.04
C LEU A 225 -2.67 8.00 14.67
N ALA A 226 -3.30 8.85 15.49
CA ALA A 226 -3.29 10.29 15.29
C ALA A 226 -1.86 10.87 15.25
N SER A 227 -0.97 10.37 16.10
CA SER A 227 0.43 10.81 16.11
C SER A 227 1.21 10.28 14.91
N LEU A 228 0.96 9.04 14.48
CA LEU A 228 1.61 8.42 13.33
C LEU A 228 1.17 9.03 11.98
N LEU A 229 -0.09 9.42 11.86
CA LEU A 229 -0.63 10.07 10.66
C LEU A 229 -0.42 11.59 10.66
N ALA A 230 0.12 12.17 11.73
CA ALA A 230 0.35 13.61 11.81
C ALA A 230 1.30 14.06 10.69
N GLY A 231 0.82 14.96 9.83
CA GLY A 231 1.58 15.45 8.68
C GLY A 231 1.55 14.53 7.45
N ALA A 232 0.91 13.35 7.53
CA ALA A 232 0.64 12.54 6.36
C ALA A 232 -0.39 13.25 5.45
N PRO A 233 -0.32 13.10 4.12
CA PRO A 233 -1.25 13.76 3.19
C PRO A 233 -2.72 13.35 3.35
N ILE A 234 -3.00 12.22 4.02
CA ILE A 234 -4.36 11.80 4.38
C ILE A 234 -4.90 12.48 5.65
N TRP A 235 -4.05 13.15 6.42
CA TRP A 235 -4.41 13.78 7.68
C TRP A 235 -5.60 14.74 7.53
N GLY A 236 -6.65 14.52 8.32
CA GLY A 236 -7.86 15.34 8.33
C GLY A 236 -8.78 15.19 7.10
N LYS A 237 -8.50 14.25 6.19
CA LYS A 237 -9.40 13.92 5.07
C LYS A 237 -10.58 13.05 5.50
N ASP A 238 -10.41 12.26 6.55
CA ASP A 238 -11.42 11.40 7.15
C ASP A 238 -11.08 11.15 8.63
N ASP A 239 -12.02 10.56 9.36
CA ASP A 239 -11.78 9.98 10.67
C ASP A 239 -11.29 8.54 10.49
N PHE A 240 -10.02 8.29 10.84
CA PHE A 240 -9.34 7.00 10.62
C PHE A 240 -9.21 6.21 11.91
N HIS A 241 -9.41 4.89 11.80
CA HIS A 241 -9.46 3.97 12.92
C HIS A 241 -8.70 2.67 12.60
N VAL A 242 -7.83 2.23 13.52
CA VAL A 242 -7.16 0.93 13.41
C VAL A 242 -8.16 -0.17 13.76
N TYR A 243 -8.46 -1.07 12.82
CA TYR A 243 -9.35 -2.19 13.09
C TYR A 243 -8.63 -3.53 13.24
N ALA A 244 -7.41 -3.65 12.71
CA ALA A 244 -6.58 -4.83 12.87
C ALA A 244 -5.09 -4.48 12.87
N ILE A 245 -4.27 -5.39 13.41
CA ILE A 245 -2.82 -5.24 13.52
C ILE A 245 -2.15 -6.58 13.16
N SER A 246 -1.11 -6.53 12.34
CA SER A 246 -0.31 -7.71 12.00
C SER A 246 0.56 -8.18 13.18
N THR A 247 1.18 -9.35 13.06
CA THR A 247 2.13 -9.86 14.06
C THR A 247 3.34 -8.95 14.29
N PHE A 248 3.69 -8.10 13.33
CA PHE A 248 4.83 -7.18 13.38
C PHE A 248 4.46 -5.72 13.62
N GLY A 249 3.17 -5.44 13.85
CA GLY A 249 2.71 -4.10 14.23
C GLY A 249 2.21 -3.24 13.08
N GLN A 250 2.19 -3.75 11.84
CA GLN A 250 1.51 -3.10 10.71
C GLN A 250 0.04 -2.86 11.07
N LEU A 251 -0.45 -1.65 10.83
CA LEU A 251 -1.81 -1.24 11.18
C LEU A 251 -2.70 -1.34 9.94
N LEU A 252 -3.83 -2.02 10.05
CA LEU A 252 -4.92 -1.97 9.08
C LEU A 252 -5.96 -0.95 9.55
N ILE A 253 -6.24 0.03 8.69
CA ILE A 253 -6.95 1.25 9.03
C ILE A 253 -8.20 1.37 8.15
N CYS A 254 -9.31 1.77 8.76
CA CYS A 254 -10.54 2.14 8.05
C CYS A 254 -10.87 3.61 8.28
N GLY A 255 -11.30 4.30 7.22
CA GLY A 255 -11.93 5.60 7.35
C GLY A 255 -13.44 5.47 7.61
N GLU A 256 -14.03 6.42 8.34
CA GLU A 256 -15.48 6.48 8.57
C GLU A 256 -16.26 6.72 7.26
N ARG A 257 -15.68 7.48 6.33
CA ARG A 257 -16.31 7.88 5.07
C ARG A 257 -15.65 7.26 3.85
N THR A 258 -14.38 6.88 3.98
CA THR A 258 -13.51 6.32 2.93
C THR A 258 -13.39 4.80 3.08
N GLY A 259 -12.46 4.19 2.31
CA GLY A 259 -12.25 2.74 2.28
C GLY A 259 -11.46 2.20 3.49
N VAL A 260 -11.12 0.91 3.42
CA VAL A 260 -10.59 0.10 4.54
C VAL A 260 -9.27 -0.62 4.23
N GLU A 261 -8.66 -0.25 3.11
CA GLU A 261 -7.44 -0.85 2.56
C GLU A 261 -6.19 -0.01 2.94
N LEU A 262 -6.32 0.89 3.92
CA LEU A 262 -5.16 1.64 4.42
C LEU A 262 -4.32 0.73 5.29
N THR A 263 -3.05 0.57 4.95
CA THR A 263 -2.07 -0.08 5.81
C THR A 263 -0.94 0.87 6.15
N LEU A 264 -0.48 0.83 7.40
CA LEU A 264 0.68 1.59 7.84
C LEU A 264 1.71 0.63 8.41
N GLU A 265 2.91 0.61 7.83
CA GLU A 265 4.07 -0.05 8.38
C GLU A 265 4.83 0.94 9.29
N PRO A 266 4.67 0.82 10.63
CA PRO A 266 5.21 1.82 11.55
C PRO A 266 6.74 1.79 11.64
N HIS A 267 7.40 0.66 11.32
CA HIS A 267 8.85 0.55 11.42
C HIS A 267 9.59 1.33 10.33
N GLU A 268 9.05 1.31 9.11
CA GLU A 268 9.69 1.95 7.95
C GLU A 268 9.13 3.34 7.65
N GLY A 269 7.98 3.68 8.20
CA GLY A 269 7.35 4.96 7.89
C GLY A 269 6.21 4.85 6.88
N TYR A 270 6.19 3.74 6.14
CA TYR A 270 5.46 3.57 4.91
C TYR A 270 3.95 3.42 5.14
N LEU A 271 3.16 4.18 4.38
CA LEU A 271 1.70 4.18 4.41
C LEU A 271 1.22 3.73 3.02
N CYS A 272 0.66 2.53 2.92
CA CYS A 272 -0.04 2.11 1.70
C CYS A 272 -1.45 2.66 1.72
N ALA A 273 -1.79 3.41 0.68
CA ALA A 273 -3.12 3.96 0.50
C ALA A 273 -3.52 3.82 -0.98
N PRO A 274 -4.38 2.86 -1.34
CA PRO A 274 -4.95 2.82 -2.68
C PRO A 274 -5.60 4.15 -3.06
N ALA A 275 -5.41 4.60 -4.31
CA ALA A 275 -5.88 5.92 -4.76
C ALA A 275 -7.39 6.14 -4.57
N VAL A 276 -8.15 5.03 -4.56
CA VAL A 276 -9.61 4.97 -4.32
C VAL A 276 -10.04 5.52 -2.94
N LEU A 277 -9.11 5.69 -2.00
CA LEU A 277 -9.36 6.23 -0.66
C LEU A 277 -9.58 7.75 -0.65
N THR A 278 -9.36 8.43 -1.76
CA THR A 278 -9.72 9.84 -1.93
C THR A 278 -11.22 10.08 -2.06
N ARG A 279 -12.02 9.01 -2.19
CA ARG A 279 -13.45 9.09 -2.48
C ARG A 279 -14.26 8.52 -1.33
N THR A 280 -15.31 9.25 -0.95
CA THR A 280 -16.33 8.73 -0.04
C THR A 280 -16.97 7.49 -0.65
N ALA A 281 -17.08 6.42 0.14
CA ALA A 281 -17.70 5.17 -0.27
C ALA A 281 -19.04 4.98 0.43
N SER A 282 -20.02 4.37 -0.25
CA SER A 282 -21.27 3.95 0.38
C SER A 282 -21.01 2.83 1.39
N SER A 283 -21.96 2.54 2.29
CA SER A 283 -21.81 1.41 3.22
C SER A 283 -21.62 0.07 2.51
N ILE A 284 -22.33 -0.14 1.39
CA ILE A 284 -22.20 -1.33 0.54
C ILE A 284 -20.77 -1.44 0.01
N GLU A 285 -20.25 -0.35 -0.54
CA GLU A 285 -18.91 -0.32 -1.11
C GLU A 285 -17.82 -0.52 -0.05
N ARG A 286 -17.99 0.05 1.15
CA ARG A 286 -17.08 -0.17 2.28
C ARG A 286 -17.07 -1.63 2.74
N ASN A 287 -18.25 -2.27 2.78
CA ASN A 287 -18.36 -3.71 3.11
C ASN A 287 -17.75 -4.58 2.02
N ARG A 288 -17.95 -4.25 0.74
CA ARG A 288 -17.34 -4.96 -0.39
C ARG A 288 -15.82 -4.87 -0.34
N ARG A 289 -15.25 -3.67 -0.17
CA ARG A 289 -13.80 -3.49 -0.06
C ARG A 289 -13.20 -4.23 1.12
N LEU A 290 -13.86 -4.20 2.29
CA LEU A 290 -13.40 -4.98 3.44
C LEU A 290 -13.41 -6.48 3.15
N HIS A 291 -14.49 -6.95 2.54
CA HIS A 291 -14.64 -8.34 2.15
C HIS A 291 -13.52 -8.77 1.21
N ASP A 292 -13.33 -8.01 0.12
CA ASP A 292 -12.34 -8.33 -0.91
C ASP A 292 -10.94 -8.30 -0.29
N PHE A 293 -10.58 -7.23 0.43
CA PHE A 293 -9.28 -7.07 1.07
C PHE A 293 -8.96 -8.19 2.09
N LEU A 294 -9.86 -8.49 3.02
CA LEU A 294 -9.61 -9.50 4.05
C LEU A 294 -9.53 -10.93 3.51
N LEU A 295 -10.19 -11.23 2.39
CA LEU A 295 -10.15 -12.55 1.76
C LEU A 295 -9.00 -12.71 0.77
N THR A 296 -8.48 -11.61 0.21
CA THR A 296 -7.30 -11.64 -0.68
C THR A 296 -6.00 -11.43 0.06
N LEU A 297 -6.05 -10.92 1.29
CA LEU A 297 -4.90 -10.77 2.18
C LEU A 297 -4.15 -12.10 2.29
N ASP A 298 -2.91 -12.08 1.85
CA ASP A 298 -2.05 -13.26 1.89
C ASP A 298 -1.08 -13.22 3.08
N ASP A 299 -0.41 -14.35 3.30
CA ASP A 299 0.53 -14.52 4.39
C ASP A 299 1.76 -13.61 4.26
N PHE A 300 2.13 -13.20 3.04
CA PHE A 300 3.30 -12.38 2.76
C PHE A 300 3.04 -10.92 3.15
N GLU A 301 1.87 -10.38 2.85
CA GLU A 301 1.44 -9.04 3.25
C GLU A 301 1.38 -8.85 4.78
N LEU A 302 1.24 -9.95 5.52
CA LEU A 302 1.16 -9.96 7.00
C LEU A 302 2.45 -10.40 7.69
N ASP A 303 3.48 -10.75 6.92
CA ASP A 303 4.80 -11.13 7.43
C ASP A 303 5.83 -10.05 7.10
N VAL A 304 7.01 -10.18 7.69
CA VAL A 304 8.18 -9.39 7.34
C VAL A 304 9.30 -10.31 6.92
N LEU A 305 10.18 -9.82 6.05
CA LEU A 305 11.33 -10.60 5.59
C LEU A 305 12.52 -10.41 6.51
N GLY A 306 13.22 -11.51 6.78
CA GLY A 306 14.52 -11.50 7.44
C GLY A 306 15.63 -11.00 6.52
N GLU A 307 16.83 -10.81 7.06
CA GLU A 307 18.03 -10.50 6.28
C GLU A 307 18.40 -11.59 5.23
N ASP A 308 17.84 -12.77 5.38
CA ASP A 308 17.97 -13.89 4.45
C ASP A 308 16.85 -13.95 3.40
N GLY A 309 15.94 -12.98 3.38
CA GLY A 309 14.80 -12.94 2.46
C GLY A 309 13.67 -13.90 2.83
N GLU A 310 13.74 -14.56 3.99
CA GLU A 310 12.76 -15.56 4.41
C GLU A 310 11.71 -14.97 5.36
N PRO A 311 10.44 -15.44 5.33
CA PRO A 311 9.38 -14.98 6.22
C PRO A 311 9.71 -15.19 7.71
N MET A 312 9.37 -14.21 8.54
CA MET A 312 9.78 -14.15 9.94
C MET A 312 8.73 -14.68 10.92
N CYS A 313 7.43 -14.69 10.60
CA CYS A 313 6.38 -14.95 11.59
C CYS A 313 6.51 -16.33 12.24
N TRP A 314 6.70 -17.37 11.44
CA TRP A 314 6.86 -18.73 11.97
C TRP A 314 8.15 -18.85 12.80
N ARG A 315 9.24 -18.23 12.37
CA ARG A 315 10.54 -18.22 13.07
C ARG A 315 10.44 -17.47 14.39
N ALA A 316 9.77 -16.33 14.40
CA ALA A 316 9.51 -15.53 15.60
C ALA A 316 8.64 -16.30 16.59
N ARG A 317 7.62 -17.01 16.09
CA ARG A 317 6.76 -17.88 16.90
C ARG A 317 7.52 -19.07 17.50
N GLU A 318 8.41 -19.70 16.75
CA GLU A 318 9.27 -20.77 17.28
C GLU A 318 10.25 -20.27 18.34
N LEU A 319 10.87 -19.11 18.10
CA LEU A 319 11.89 -18.55 18.99
C LEU A 319 11.30 -17.96 20.28
N LEU A 320 10.21 -17.19 20.17
CA LEU A 320 9.65 -16.38 21.27
C LEU A 320 8.33 -16.94 21.81
N GLY A 321 7.80 -17.99 21.18
CA GLY A 321 6.46 -18.51 21.45
C GLY A 321 5.35 -17.62 20.87
N PRO A 322 4.08 -18.07 20.96
CA PRO A 322 2.94 -17.33 20.44
C PRO A 322 2.77 -15.95 21.13
N LEU A 323 2.14 -15.02 20.41
CA LEU A 323 1.81 -13.69 20.91
C LEU A 323 0.63 -13.75 21.90
N GLY A 324 0.77 -13.02 23.00
CA GLY A 324 -0.32 -12.74 23.92
C GLY A 324 -1.29 -11.67 23.41
N LYS A 325 -2.19 -11.25 24.30
CA LYS A 325 -3.19 -10.20 24.00
C LYS A 325 -2.49 -8.85 23.86
N GLY A 326 -2.64 -8.22 22.69
CA GLY A 326 -2.05 -6.92 22.39
C GLY A 326 -0.53 -6.94 22.19
N GLU A 327 0.08 -8.13 22.12
CA GLU A 327 1.50 -8.28 21.83
C GLU A 327 1.76 -8.36 20.33
N VAL A 328 2.91 -7.85 19.92
CA VAL A 328 3.51 -7.96 18.58
C VAL A 328 4.97 -8.41 18.73
N TYR A 329 5.51 -9.02 17.67
CA TYR A 329 6.94 -9.20 17.51
C TYR A 329 7.52 -7.88 17.02
N THR A 330 8.61 -7.44 17.64
CA THR A 330 9.28 -6.20 17.27
C THR A 330 10.79 -6.33 17.51
N SER A 331 11.59 -5.48 16.88
CA SER A 331 13.04 -5.50 17.02
C SER A 331 13.51 -4.56 18.12
N THR A 332 14.49 -4.98 18.92
CA THR A 332 15.20 -4.10 19.87
C THR A 332 16.14 -3.11 19.17
N GLU A 333 16.47 -3.38 17.91
CA GLU A 333 17.36 -2.57 17.07
C GLU A 333 16.55 -1.96 15.91
N PRO A 334 16.97 -0.82 15.34
CA PRO A 334 16.38 -0.31 14.10
C PRO A 334 16.40 -1.38 13.01
N VAL A 335 15.28 -1.55 12.32
CA VAL A 335 15.20 -2.43 11.15
C VAL A 335 16.04 -1.79 10.04
N SER A 336 16.96 -2.56 9.47
CA SER A 336 17.77 -2.09 8.35
C SER A 336 17.06 -2.41 7.04
N GLY A 337 17.37 -1.69 5.95
CA GLY A 337 16.83 -2.02 4.62
C GLY A 337 17.25 -3.40 4.09
N GLN A 338 18.09 -4.16 4.81
CA GLN A 338 18.40 -5.55 4.49
C GLN A 338 17.36 -6.54 5.06
N GLY A 339 16.43 -6.08 5.91
CA GLY A 339 15.41 -6.92 6.54
C GLY A 339 15.58 -7.07 8.05
N TRP A 340 14.73 -7.90 8.64
CA TRP A 340 14.64 -8.12 10.08
C TRP A 340 15.67 -9.14 10.58
N ARG A 341 16.18 -8.92 11.79
CA ARG A 341 17.09 -9.86 12.46
C ARG A 341 16.34 -10.72 13.47
N LEU A 342 16.31 -12.02 13.23
CA LEU A 342 15.67 -12.97 14.14
C LEU A 342 16.19 -12.86 15.59
N GLY A 343 17.49 -12.62 15.77
CA GLY A 343 18.12 -12.49 17.10
C GLY A 343 17.80 -11.20 17.86
N SER A 344 17.28 -10.16 17.19
CA SER A 344 16.86 -8.91 17.83
C SER A 344 15.35 -8.87 18.12
N LEU A 345 14.60 -9.90 17.71
CA LEU A 345 13.16 -9.96 17.93
C LEU A 345 12.82 -10.17 19.40
N VAL A 346 11.83 -9.43 19.86
CA VAL A 346 11.23 -9.52 21.19
C VAL A 346 9.71 -9.41 21.09
N LYS A 347 8.99 -9.93 22.08
CA LYS A 347 7.55 -9.67 22.24
C LYS A 347 7.35 -8.42 23.07
N ARG A 348 6.56 -7.48 22.58
CA ARG A 348 6.20 -6.24 23.30
C ARG A 348 4.74 -5.89 23.07
N GLN A 349 4.19 -5.05 23.93
CA GLN A 349 2.86 -4.49 23.72
C GLN A 349 2.86 -3.56 22.50
N ALA A 350 1.92 -3.78 21.58
CA ALA A 350 1.82 -3.03 20.32
C ALA A 350 1.75 -1.53 20.57
N LEU A 351 0.95 -1.09 21.56
CA LEU A 351 0.80 0.34 21.88
C LEU A 351 2.11 0.99 22.33
N ASP A 352 2.93 0.29 23.11
CA ASP A 352 4.21 0.82 23.57
C ASP A 352 5.18 1.00 22.39
N VAL A 353 5.24 0.00 21.51
CA VAL A 353 6.07 0.03 20.30
C VAL A 353 5.63 1.15 19.36
N LEU A 354 4.34 1.23 19.06
CA LEU A 354 3.78 2.25 18.16
C LEU A 354 3.97 3.66 18.73
N ALA A 355 3.83 3.85 20.05
CA ALA A 355 4.05 5.14 20.69
C ALA A 355 5.53 5.57 20.63
N GLU A 356 6.46 4.63 20.78
CA GLU A 356 7.89 4.89 20.59
C GLU A 356 8.23 5.25 19.15
N LEU A 357 7.64 4.55 18.17
CA LEU A 357 7.85 4.82 16.75
C LEU A 357 7.25 6.17 16.34
N ALA A 358 6.08 6.53 16.88
CA ALA A 358 5.45 7.83 16.62
C ALA A 358 6.29 9.01 17.11
N GLN A 359 7.07 8.85 18.19
CA GLN A 359 7.95 9.91 18.71
C GLN A 359 9.22 10.11 17.90
N ARG A 360 9.58 9.16 17.02
CA ARG A 360 10.80 9.23 16.18
C ARG A 360 10.57 9.93 14.85
N ARG A 361 9.31 10.19 14.46
CA ARG A 361 8.93 10.83 13.19
C ARG A 361 9.01 12.34 13.25
#